data_AF-A0A5N5E1V4-F1
#
_entry.id   AF-A0A5N5E1V4-F1
#
_cell.length_a   1.000
_cell.length_b   1.000
_cell.length_c   1.000
_cell.angle_alpha   90.00
_cell.angle_beta   90.00
_cell.angle_gamma   90.00
#
_symmetry.space_group_name_H-M   'P 1'
#
loop_
_entity.id
_entity.type
_entity.pdbx_description
1 polymer ?
#
loop_
_entity_poly.entity_id
_entity_poly.type
_entity_poly.pdbx_seq_one_letter_code
_entity_poly.pdbx_strand_id
1 'polypeptide(L)'
;MSGVPLQQECDPEDPEEHLLWSYTKLPMKLADGAYLVTMPEVLRKWSKQQYDAGFRHHPELQTIEFVPPPGGISMYGPPGEWLKTEDAANRRVENAEATQREFDDLKDQVLASMPEYAARITTMTPEEKAAAREDAKSKLQESLSNMQSLLAVLNQQEESADDADETEES
;
A
#
# COMPACT_ATOMS: atom_id res chain seq x y z
N MET A 1 2.59 -1.89 -3.71
CA MET A 1 2.58 -1.02 -2.51
C MET A 1 2.10 0.36 -2.90
N SER A 2 1.44 1.10 -2.01
CA SER A 2 0.87 2.45 -2.25
C SER A 2 1.90 3.51 -2.70
N GLY A 3 3.19 3.22 -2.52
CA GLY A 3 4.30 4.15 -2.71
C GLY A 3 4.50 5.09 -1.53
N VAL A 4 3.61 5.07 -0.52
CA VAL A 4 3.68 5.92 0.66
C VAL A 4 3.93 5.05 1.89
N PRO A 5 5.07 5.21 2.60
CA PRO A 5 5.42 4.39 3.75
C PRO A 5 4.49 4.70 4.94
N LEU A 6 3.77 3.68 5.40
CA LEU A 6 2.97 3.75 6.64
C LEU A 6 3.74 3.14 7.81
N GLN A 7 3.43 3.60 9.03
CA GLN A 7 4.16 3.19 10.23
C GLN A 7 4.13 1.67 10.44
N GLN A 8 2.97 1.03 10.26
CA GLN A 8 2.81 -0.41 10.39
C GLN A 8 3.47 -1.24 9.27
N GLU A 9 3.96 -0.58 8.21
CA GLU A 9 4.63 -1.21 7.07
C GLU A 9 6.15 -1.05 7.13
N CYS A 10 6.67 -0.32 8.12
CA CYS A 10 8.10 -0.07 8.32
C CYS A 10 8.66 -0.98 9.42
N ASP A 11 9.84 -1.55 9.21
CA ASP A 11 10.58 -2.30 10.23
C ASP A 11 11.18 -1.33 11.27
N PRO A 12 10.75 -1.40 12.56
CA PRO A 12 11.32 -0.56 13.60
C PRO A 12 12.76 -0.93 13.97
N GLU A 13 13.30 -2.07 13.56
CA GLU A 13 14.68 -2.44 13.88
C GLU A 13 15.67 -2.07 12.75
N ASP A 14 15.18 -1.75 11.56
CA ASP A 14 15.99 -1.25 10.44
C ASP A 14 16.19 0.27 10.54
N PRO A 15 17.42 0.79 10.68
CA PRO A 15 17.69 2.22 10.66
C PRO A 15 17.11 2.98 9.45
N GLU A 16 17.04 2.34 8.28
CA GLU A 16 16.48 2.94 7.06
C GLU A 16 14.96 3.07 7.09
N GLU A 17 14.27 2.25 7.88
CA GLU A 17 12.80 2.26 8.00
C GLU A 17 12.28 2.87 9.31
N HIS A 18 13.14 2.94 10.34
CA HIS A 18 12.80 3.35 11.71
C HIS A 18 11.96 4.63 11.79
N LEU A 19 12.30 5.64 10.98
CA LEU A 19 11.65 6.95 10.95
C LEU A 19 11.03 7.26 9.58
N LEU A 20 11.05 6.32 8.64
CA LEU A 20 10.65 6.54 7.24
C LEU A 20 9.21 7.06 7.13
N TRP A 21 8.28 6.43 7.85
CA TRP A 21 6.86 6.80 7.90
C TRP A 21 6.61 8.21 8.44
N SER A 22 7.53 8.77 9.23
CA SER A 22 7.36 10.10 9.86
C SER A 22 7.49 11.25 8.87
N TYR A 23 8.05 10.99 7.68
CA TYR A 23 8.17 11.96 6.60
C TYR A 23 6.92 12.07 5.72
N THR A 24 5.88 11.28 6.03
CA THR A 24 4.61 11.31 5.31
C THR A 24 3.82 12.57 5.65
N LYS A 25 3.32 13.29 4.64
CA LYS A 25 2.46 14.47 4.77
C LYS A 25 3.00 15.51 5.77
N LEU A 26 4.26 15.91 5.62
CA LEU A 26 4.86 16.94 6.48
C LEU A 26 4.14 18.29 6.29
N PRO A 27 3.91 19.05 7.38
CA PRO A 27 3.31 20.38 7.30
C PRO A 27 4.16 21.33 6.43
N MET A 28 3.53 22.01 5.47
CA MET A 28 4.19 22.99 4.61
C MET A 28 3.46 24.33 4.60
N LYS A 29 4.21 25.42 4.39
CA LYS A 29 3.67 26.80 4.48
C LYS A 29 2.65 27.15 3.39
N LEU A 30 2.70 26.48 2.23
CA LEU A 30 1.98 26.89 1.01
C LEU A 30 0.98 25.83 0.48
N ALA A 31 0.83 24.69 1.17
CA ALA A 31 -0.10 23.63 0.79
C ALA A 31 -0.46 22.79 2.04
N ASP A 32 -1.49 21.95 1.96
CA ASP A 32 -1.92 21.00 3.00
C ASP A 32 -0.91 19.84 3.25
N GLY A 33 0.38 20.11 2.99
CA GLY A 33 1.48 19.16 2.97
C GLY A 33 1.68 18.50 1.60
N ALA A 34 2.83 17.87 1.41
CA ALA A 34 3.08 16.92 0.32
C ALA A 34 3.20 15.55 0.96
N TYR A 35 2.61 14.53 0.35
CA TYR A 35 2.67 13.16 0.90
C TYR A 35 4.08 12.72 1.15
N LEU A 36 4.97 12.97 0.20
CA LEU A 36 6.40 12.84 0.40
C LEU A 36 7.07 14.07 -0.19
N VAL A 37 8.06 14.61 0.52
CA VAL A 37 8.87 15.74 0.04
C VAL A 37 9.84 15.29 -1.07
N THR A 38 10.12 13.99 -1.18
CA THR A 38 11.02 13.38 -2.16
C THR A 38 10.73 11.86 -2.27
N MET A 39 11.51 11.15 -3.09
CA MET A 39 11.33 9.70 -3.29
C MET A 39 11.69 8.89 -2.03
N PRO A 40 11.05 7.73 -1.79
CA PRO A 40 11.31 6.88 -0.62
C PRO A 40 12.78 6.52 -0.40
N GLU A 41 13.56 6.32 -1.46
CA GLU A 41 14.99 5.96 -1.39
C GLU A 41 15.83 7.06 -0.74
N VAL A 42 15.46 8.34 -0.94
CA VAL A 42 16.11 9.47 -0.28
C VAL A 42 15.68 9.55 1.18
N LEU A 43 14.39 9.31 1.46
CA LEU A 43 13.86 9.34 2.83
C LEU A 43 14.44 8.23 3.72
N ARG A 44 14.74 7.05 3.15
CA ARG A 44 15.46 5.96 3.83
C ARG A 44 16.84 6.40 4.32
N LYS A 45 17.59 7.11 3.46
CA LYS A 45 18.88 7.70 3.83
C LYS A 45 18.75 8.71 4.97
N TRP A 46 17.67 9.50 4.98
CA TRP A 46 17.38 10.45 6.06
C TRP A 46 17.02 9.73 7.37
N SER A 47 16.17 8.69 7.32
CA SER A 47 15.85 7.86 8.47
C SER A 47 17.12 7.30 9.10
N LYS A 48 17.99 6.69 8.29
CA LYS A 48 19.28 6.16 8.75
C LYS A 48 20.16 7.24 9.36
N GLN A 49 20.25 8.42 8.75
CA GLN A 49 21.03 9.54 9.30
C GLN A 49 20.50 9.97 10.69
N GLN A 50 19.18 10.07 10.86
CA GLN A 50 18.59 10.42 12.17
C GLN A 50 18.81 9.30 13.20
N TYR A 51 18.69 8.04 12.79
CA TYR A 51 18.99 6.90 13.65
C TYR A 51 20.45 6.90 14.12
N ASP A 52 21.40 7.13 13.20
CA ASP A 52 22.83 7.22 13.49
C ASP A 52 23.15 8.45 14.37
N ALA A 53 22.36 9.52 14.27
CA ALA A 53 22.42 10.69 15.16
C ALA A 53 21.82 10.44 16.56
N GLY A 54 21.25 9.26 16.80
CA GLY A 54 20.73 8.84 18.11
C GLY A 54 19.22 8.99 18.32
N PHE A 55 18.46 9.37 17.29
CA PHE A 55 17.00 9.42 17.39
C PHE A 55 16.41 8.01 17.43
N ARG A 56 15.43 7.78 18.32
CA ARG A 56 14.65 6.55 18.39
C ARG A 56 13.17 6.88 18.53
N HIS A 57 12.34 6.12 17.85
CA HIS A 57 10.89 6.17 18.04
C HIS A 57 10.54 5.41 19.32
N HIS A 58 9.75 6.07 20.16
CA HIS A 58 9.20 5.52 21.40
C HIS A 58 7.67 5.50 21.25
N PRO A 59 7.06 4.36 20.87
CA PRO A 59 5.62 4.26 20.62
C PRO A 59 4.79 4.75 21.81
N GLU A 60 5.26 4.53 23.04
CA GLU A 60 4.63 4.97 24.28
C GLU A 60 4.60 6.49 24.49
N LEU A 61 5.44 7.24 23.76
CA LEU A 61 5.51 8.70 23.79
C LEU A 61 4.84 9.36 22.58
N GLN A 62 4.29 8.56 21.65
CA GLN A 62 3.68 9.07 20.43
C GLN A 62 2.34 9.74 20.72
N THR A 63 2.20 11.02 20.35
CA THR A 63 1.00 11.83 20.60
C THR A 63 0.15 12.07 19.36
N ILE A 64 0.68 11.78 18.17
CA ILE A 64 0.00 11.88 16.89
C ILE A 64 0.24 10.65 16.03
N GLU A 65 -0.72 10.30 15.20
CA GLU A 65 -0.67 9.15 14.29
C GLU A 65 -1.21 9.54 12.93
N PHE A 66 -0.59 9.01 11.87
CA PHE A 66 -1.10 9.19 10.52
C PHE A 66 -2.18 8.16 10.23
N VAL A 67 -3.34 8.62 9.77
CA VAL A 67 -4.48 7.79 9.40
C VAL A 67 -4.73 7.92 7.89
N PRO A 68 -4.53 6.84 7.10
CA PRO A 68 -4.90 6.81 5.68
C PRO A 68 -6.39 7.09 5.47
N PRO A 69 -6.80 7.56 4.28
CA PRO A 69 -8.23 7.71 3.95
C PRO A 69 -8.93 6.33 3.87
N PRO A 70 -10.28 6.29 3.78
CA PRO A 70 -11.01 5.08 3.39
C PRO A 70 -10.44 4.47 2.11
N GLY A 71 -10.40 3.13 2.02
CA GLY A 71 -9.83 2.41 0.88
C GLY A 71 -8.30 2.37 0.81
N GLY A 72 -7.60 3.09 1.71
CA GLY A 72 -6.14 3.10 1.79
C GLY A 72 -5.49 4.27 1.04
N ILE A 73 -4.18 4.41 1.18
CA ILE A 73 -3.43 5.55 0.63
C ILE A 73 -2.89 5.26 -0.78
N SER A 74 -2.83 6.31 -1.60
CA SER A 74 -2.16 6.33 -2.90
C SER A 74 -1.55 7.71 -3.13
N MET A 75 -0.44 7.77 -3.86
CA MET A 75 0.21 9.03 -4.25
C MET A 75 -0.72 9.97 -5.05
N TYR A 76 -1.77 9.44 -5.66
CA TYR A 76 -2.78 10.18 -6.43
C TYR A 76 -4.17 10.16 -5.78
N GLY A 77 -4.30 9.56 -4.59
CA GLY A 77 -5.55 9.41 -3.87
C GLY A 77 -5.86 10.55 -2.90
N PRO A 78 -7.03 10.51 -2.24
CA PRO A 78 -7.39 11.47 -1.19
C PRO A 78 -6.41 11.42 -0.01
N PRO A 79 -6.10 12.57 0.63
CA PRO A 79 -5.13 12.64 1.72
C PRO A 79 -5.58 11.92 2.98
N GLY A 80 -4.65 11.18 3.58
CA GLY A 80 -4.72 10.81 4.99
C GLY A 80 -4.44 12.02 5.89
N GLU A 81 -4.56 11.84 7.20
CA GLU A 81 -4.46 12.92 8.18
C GLU A 81 -3.59 12.53 9.37
N TRP A 82 -2.77 13.47 9.85
CA TRP A 82 -2.13 13.36 11.15
C TRP A 82 -3.12 13.82 12.22
N LEU A 83 -3.51 12.90 13.11
CA LEU A 83 -4.46 13.15 14.18
C LEU A 83 -3.82 12.87 15.53
N LYS A 84 -4.37 13.41 16.61
CA LYS A 84 -3.99 12.96 17.96
C LYS A 84 -4.30 11.48 18.11
N THR A 85 -3.52 10.77 18.90
CA THR A 85 -3.69 9.32 19.13
C THR A 85 -5.12 8.94 19.54
N GLU A 86 -5.78 9.76 20.37
CA GLU A 86 -7.18 9.57 20.78
C GLU A 86 -8.18 9.64 19.62
N ASP A 87 -7.98 10.59 18.71
CA ASP A 87 -8.85 10.81 17.54
C ASP A 87 -8.54 9.80 16.42
N ALA A 88 -7.27 9.39 16.31
CA ALA A 88 -6.80 8.48 15.27
C ALA A 88 -7.48 7.10 15.37
N ALA A 89 -7.69 6.59 16.58
CA ALA A 89 -8.40 5.34 16.80
C ALA A 89 -9.84 5.39 16.28
N ASN A 90 -10.57 6.46 16.61
CA ASN A 90 -11.95 6.65 16.13
C ASN A 90 -11.98 6.78 14.60
N ARG A 91 -11.07 7.58 14.02
CA ARG A 91 -11.00 7.76 12.56
C ARG A 91 -10.70 6.46 11.81
N ARG A 92 -9.89 5.55 12.35
CA ARG A 92 -9.65 4.23 11.72
C ARG A 92 -10.92 3.38 11.66
N VAL A 93 -11.76 3.43 12.70
CA VAL A 93 -13.05 2.74 12.72
C VAL A 93 -13.98 3.35 11.67
N GLU A 94 -14.11 4.68 11.64
CA GLU A 94 -14.90 5.40 10.64
C GLU A 94 -14.45 5.06 9.20
N ASN A 95 -13.13 5.02 8.96
CA ASN A 95 -12.58 4.70 7.64
C ASN A 95 -12.80 3.25 7.25
N ALA A 96 -12.74 2.31 8.20
CA ALA A 96 -13.06 0.91 7.95
C ALA A 96 -14.54 0.72 7.59
N GLU A 97 -15.44 1.39 8.30
CA GLU A 97 -16.87 1.41 8.00
C GLU A 97 -17.18 2.06 6.65
N ALA A 98 -16.51 3.16 6.32
CA ALA A 98 -16.62 3.81 5.01
C ALA A 98 -16.13 2.89 3.88
N THR A 99 -14.98 2.24 4.05
CA THR A 99 -14.43 1.28 3.09
C THR A 99 -15.40 0.11 2.86
N GLN A 100 -16.01 -0.40 3.93
CA GLN A 100 -16.98 -1.48 3.83
C GLN A 100 -18.24 -1.05 3.07
N ARG A 101 -18.75 0.17 3.33
CA ARG A 101 -19.88 0.73 2.59
C ARG A 101 -19.58 0.90 1.10
N GLU A 102 -18.42 1.45 0.76
CA GLU A 102 -17.99 1.59 -0.63
C GLU A 102 -17.90 0.23 -1.35
N PHE A 103 -17.40 -0.79 -0.65
CA PHE A 103 -17.36 -2.15 -1.18
C PHE A 103 -18.75 -2.75 -1.40
N ASP A 104 -19.67 -2.53 -0.45
CA ASP A 104 -21.05 -3.01 -0.57
C ASP A 104 -21.80 -2.32 -1.71
N ASP A 105 -21.62 -1.00 -1.88
CA ASP A 105 -22.19 -0.24 -3.00
C ASP A 105 -21.64 -0.74 -4.35
N LEU A 106 -20.33 -0.99 -4.44
CA LEU A 106 -19.70 -1.54 -5.64
C LEU A 106 -20.23 -2.94 -5.95
N LYS A 107 -20.36 -3.79 -4.94
CA LYS A 107 -20.93 -5.14 -5.06
C LYS A 107 -22.36 -5.06 -5.62
N ASP A 108 -23.18 -4.16 -5.10
CA ASP A 108 -24.57 -3.99 -5.57
C ASP A 108 -24.61 -3.47 -7.01
N GLN A 109 -23.74 -2.54 -7.38
CA GLN A 109 -23.61 -2.05 -8.75
C GLN A 109 -23.15 -3.16 -9.71
N VAL A 110 -22.19 -4.00 -9.31
CA VAL A 110 -21.73 -5.15 -10.10
C VAL A 110 -22.87 -6.14 -10.31
N LEU A 111 -23.61 -6.49 -9.25
CA LEU A 111 -24.76 -7.38 -9.35
C LEU A 111 -25.86 -6.82 -10.26
N ALA A 112 -26.10 -5.50 -10.21
CA ALA A 112 -27.05 -4.83 -11.10
C ALA A 112 -26.60 -4.83 -12.57
N SER A 113 -25.30 -4.69 -12.83
CA SER A 113 -24.73 -4.72 -14.18
C SER A 113 -24.57 -6.13 -14.76
N MET A 114 -24.56 -7.17 -13.92
CA MET A 114 -24.40 -8.57 -14.32
C MET A 114 -25.50 -9.48 -13.74
N PRO A 115 -26.78 -9.28 -14.14
CA PRO A 115 -27.92 -9.98 -13.54
C PRO A 115 -27.85 -11.51 -13.74
N GLU A 116 -27.28 -11.99 -14.84
CA GLU A 116 -27.13 -13.44 -15.09
C GLU A 116 -26.11 -14.08 -14.13
N TYR A 117 -25.02 -13.39 -13.80
CA TYR A 117 -24.04 -13.85 -12.82
C TYR A 117 -24.63 -13.82 -11.40
N ALA A 118 -25.39 -12.78 -11.05
CA ALA A 118 -26.08 -12.69 -9.77
C ALA A 118 -27.09 -13.85 -9.58
N ALA A 119 -27.84 -14.20 -10.64
CA ALA A 119 -28.78 -15.33 -10.63
C ALA A 119 -28.05 -16.67 -10.47
N ARG A 120 -26.88 -16.84 -11.12
CA ARG A 120 -26.05 -18.04 -10.96
C ARG A 120 -25.48 -18.17 -9.55
N ILE A 121 -25.00 -17.08 -8.95
CA ILE A 121 -24.47 -17.10 -7.59
C ILE A 121 -25.56 -17.40 -6.58
N THR A 122 -26.78 -16.88 -6.76
CA THR A 122 -27.88 -17.13 -5.82
C THR A 122 -28.40 -18.56 -5.85
N THR A 123 -28.33 -19.25 -7.00
CA THR A 123 -28.73 -20.66 -7.13
C THR A 123 -27.67 -21.66 -6.67
N MET A 124 -26.42 -21.23 -6.48
CA MET A 124 -25.34 -22.08 -5.96
C MET A 124 -25.50 -22.35 -4.46
N THR A 125 -25.29 -23.60 -4.10
CA THR A 125 -25.18 -24.05 -2.71
C THR A 125 -23.95 -23.45 -2.01
N PRO A 126 -23.90 -23.43 -0.66
CA PRO A 126 -22.74 -22.96 0.08
C PRO A 126 -21.44 -23.70 -0.29
N GLU A 127 -21.52 -25.00 -0.54
CA GLU A 127 -20.38 -25.82 -0.96
C GLU A 127 -19.88 -25.45 -2.36
N GLU A 128 -20.79 -25.24 -3.32
CA GLU A 128 -20.42 -24.80 -4.67
C GLU A 128 -19.81 -23.39 -4.66
N LYS A 129 -20.30 -22.49 -3.79
CA LYS A 129 -19.70 -21.16 -3.60
C LYS A 129 -18.29 -21.25 -3.02
N ALA A 130 -18.07 -22.13 -2.05
CA ALA A 130 -16.76 -22.34 -1.45
C ALA A 130 -15.78 -22.92 -2.49
N ALA A 131 -16.20 -23.93 -3.27
CA ALA A 131 -15.40 -24.51 -4.34
C ALA A 131 -15.06 -23.47 -5.44
N ALA A 132 -16.02 -22.64 -5.84
CA ALA A 132 -15.79 -21.58 -6.83
C ALA A 132 -14.84 -20.48 -6.32
N ARG A 133 -14.87 -20.17 -5.01
CA ARG A 133 -13.90 -19.24 -4.40
C ARG A 133 -12.49 -19.81 -4.40
N GLU A 134 -12.32 -21.09 -4.05
CA GLU A 134 -11.00 -21.74 -4.07
C GLU A 134 -10.45 -21.87 -5.51
N ASP A 135 -11.29 -22.21 -6.49
CA ASP A 135 -10.90 -22.22 -7.90
C ASP A 135 -10.47 -20.82 -8.40
N ALA A 136 -11.26 -19.78 -8.07
CA ALA A 136 -10.92 -18.40 -8.40
C ALA A 136 -9.60 -17.96 -7.74
N LYS A 137 -9.36 -18.35 -6.47
CA LYS A 137 -8.13 -18.07 -5.75
C LYS A 137 -6.92 -18.75 -6.39
N SER A 138 -7.06 -20.02 -6.79
CA SER A 138 -6.01 -20.76 -7.50
C SER A 138 -5.64 -20.09 -8.83
N LYS A 139 -6.64 -19.71 -9.63
CA LYS A 139 -6.43 -19.02 -10.91
C LYS A 139 -5.78 -17.65 -10.74
N LEU A 140 -6.17 -16.91 -9.70
CA LEU A 140 -5.54 -15.62 -9.38
C LEU A 140 -4.07 -15.82 -9.00
N GLN A 141 -3.77 -16.83 -8.18
CA GLN A 141 -2.41 -17.14 -7.75
C GLN A 141 -1.52 -17.55 -8.94
N GLU A 142 -2.06 -18.35 -9.86
CA GLU A 142 -1.37 -18.71 -11.11
C GLU A 142 -1.11 -17.47 -11.98
N SER A 143 -2.10 -16.59 -12.14
CA SER A 143 -1.95 -15.32 -12.86
C SER A 143 -0.88 -14.41 -12.24
N LEU A 144 -0.86 -14.29 -10.90
CA LEU A 144 0.16 -13.53 -10.18
C LEU A 144 1.56 -14.12 -10.37
N SER A 145 1.68 -15.45 -10.32
CA SER A 145 2.96 -16.14 -10.58
C SER A 145 3.43 -15.91 -12.02
N ASN A 146 2.53 -15.99 -12.99
CA ASN A 146 2.84 -15.69 -14.39
C ASN A 146 3.33 -14.24 -14.56
N MET A 147 2.66 -13.25 -13.95
CA MET A 147 3.12 -11.86 -13.98
C MET A 147 4.50 -11.67 -13.32
N GLN A 148 4.75 -12.32 -12.18
CA GLN A 148 6.07 -12.29 -11.55
C GLN A 148 7.17 -12.88 -12.44
N SER A 149 6.90 -14.00 -13.11
CA SER A 149 7.85 -14.59 -14.06
C SER A 149 8.13 -13.65 -15.23
N LEU A 150 7.11 -12.93 -15.71
CA LEU A 150 7.23 -11.99 -16.81
C LEU A 150 8.04 -10.74 -16.41
N LEU A 151 7.84 -10.25 -15.18
CA LEU A 151 8.67 -9.18 -14.61
C LEU A 151 10.12 -9.62 -14.38
N ALA A 152 10.36 -10.87 -13.97
CA ALA A 152 11.71 -11.41 -13.82
C ALA A 152 12.45 -11.52 -15.15
N VAL A 153 11.76 -11.91 -16.23
CA VAL A 153 12.33 -11.92 -17.59
C VAL A 153 12.67 -10.50 -18.05
N LEU A 154 11.82 -9.51 -17.77
CA LEU A 154 12.10 -8.11 -18.11
C LEU A 154 13.33 -7.58 -17.36
N ASN A 155 13.47 -7.86 -16.07
CA ASN A 155 14.67 -7.47 -15.30
C ASN A 155 15.94 -8.17 -15.81
N GLN A 156 15.87 -9.45 -16.22
CA GLN A 156 17.03 -10.16 -16.78
C GLN A 156 17.45 -9.62 -18.15
N GLN A 157 16.52 -9.07 -18.94
CA GLN A 157 16.84 -8.43 -20.21
C GLN A 157 17.55 -7.08 -20.02
N GLU A 158 17.23 -6.32 -18.98
CA GLU A 158 17.94 -5.09 -18.62
C GLU A 158 19.39 -5.36 -18.18
N GLU A 159 19.64 -6.39 -17.34
CA GLU A 159 21.01 -6.77 -16.96
C GLU A 159 21.86 -7.27 -18.14
N SER A 160 21.24 -7.94 -19.13
CA SER A 160 21.96 -8.40 -20.33
C SER A 160 22.26 -7.30 -21.36
N ALA A 161 21.58 -6.15 -21.27
CA ALA A 161 21.80 -5.01 -22.15
C ALA A 161 22.93 -4.10 -21.63
N ASP A 162 23.09 -3.96 -20.31
CA ASP A 162 24.19 -3.21 -19.69
C ASP A 162 25.54 -3.93 -19.85
N ASP A 163 25.58 -5.27 -19.81
CA ASP A 163 26.81 -6.06 -20.00
C ASP A 163 27.30 -6.09 -21.46
N ALA A 164 26.45 -5.69 -22.42
CA ALA A 164 26.82 -5.64 -23.84
C ALA A 164 27.50 -4.31 -24.24
N ASP A 165 27.33 -3.23 -23.46
CA ASP A 165 27.88 -1.90 -23.79
C ASP A 165 29.28 -1.67 -23.18
N GLU A 166 29.74 -2.50 -22.23
CA GLU A 166 31.09 -2.39 -21.64
C GLU A 166 32.20 -3.14 -22.42
N THR A 167 31.90 -3.80 -23.55
CA THR A 167 32.92 -4.55 -24.34
C THR A 167 33.38 -3.88 -25.64
N GLU A 168 32.95 -2.66 -25.94
CA GLU A 168 33.40 -1.87 -27.11
C GLU A 168 34.19 -0.59 -26.76
N GLU A 169 35.06 -0.60 -25.74
CA GLU A 169 36.20 0.34 -25.70
C GLU A 169 37.48 -0.38 -25.21
N SER A 170 38.32 -0.79 -26.15
CA SER A 170 39.71 -1.21 -25.94
C SER A 170 40.60 -0.76 -27.09
#